data_AF-A0A1M5SS91-F1
#
_entry.id   AF-A0A1M5SS91-F1
#
_cell.length_a   1.000
_cell.length_b   1.000
_cell.length_c   1.000
_cell.angle_alpha   90.00
_cell.angle_beta   90.00
_cell.angle_gamma   90.00
#
_symmetry.space_group_name_H-M   'P 1'
#
loop_
_entity.id
_entity.type
_entity.pdbx_description
1 polymer ?
#
loop_
_entity_poly.entity_id
_entity_poly.type
_entity_poly.pdbx_seq_one_letter_code
_entity_poly.pdbx_strand_id
1 'polypeptide(L)'
;MKHIFAIGIIFQATLAHADQRQIIQDTVQNHILPRYEALKETTTALSETAMMDCLPESEPLRAAYNEAFDDWIAVSHLRFGPSETDDRAFALAFWPDPRGSTPKTLGRLLSNSDEAGLNVEDFSDVSIAARGFYAMEFLLYEDALRDVGEEDYRCSLIQTAAADIAESANAIADDWEVDFSETLLSPSGLFKNDQEVIQELFKALTLGFQFTSESRIGRPLADLDRPRPRRAEAWRSGRSSRNIEVSIATLADLAERLSADRTDLQPRLADRFGHCWKLCDRPAPLKQSSSDNAR
;
A
#
# COMPACT_ATOMS: atom_id res chain seq x y z
N MET A 1 -35.89 17.17 -59.17
CA MET A 1 -35.45 17.99 -58.02
C MET A 1 -34.87 17.05 -56.99
N LYS A 2 -33.56 17.17 -56.74
CA LYS A 2 -32.75 16.35 -55.83
C LYS A 2 -32.66 17.08 -54.48
N HIS A 3 -33.04 16.45 -53.38
CA HIS A 3 -32.66 16.84 -52.00
C HIS A 3 -32.62 15.53 -51.19
N ILE A 4 -31.47 14.85 -51.03
CA ILE A 4 -30.42 15.04 -50.03
C ILE A 4 -30.97 15.35 -48.63
N PHE A 5 -31.04 14.32 -47.77
CA PHE A 5 -30.98 14.42 -46.32
C PHE A 5 -30.09 13.28 -45.81
N ALA A 6 -28.85 13.62 -45.47
CA ALA A 6 -27.89 12.73 -44.81
C ALA A 6 -26.93 13.59 -43.98
N ILE A 7 -27.38 14.06 -42.80
CA ILE A 7 -26.59 14.68 -41.73
C ILE A 7 -27.42 14.47 -40.45
N GLY A 8 -26.95 13.96 -39.32
CA GLY A 8 -25.61 13.55 -38.91
C GLY A 8 -25.69 12.68 -37.65
N ILE A 9 -24.84 11.66 -37.60
CA ILE A 9 -24.49 10.88 -36.40
C ILE A 9 -22.96 10.78 -36.41
N ILE A 10 -22.25 11.87 -36.09
CA ILE A 10 -20.78 11.84 -35.90
C ILE A 10 -20.35 12.83 -34.78
N PHE A 11 -21.09 12.94 -33.67
CA PHE A 11 -20.68 13.86 -32.58
C PHE A 11 -20.68 13.26 -31.16
N GLN A 12 -20.91 11.95 -31.00
CA GLN A 12 -20.91 11.32 -29.67
C GLN A 12 -19.58 10.66 -29.29
N ALA A 13 -18.72 10.30 -30.25
CA ALA A 13 -17.45 9.65 -29.93
C ALA A 13 -16.43 10.63 -29.34
N THR A 14 -16.42 11.91 -29.76
CA THR A 14 -15.42 12.89 -29.32
C THR A 14 -15.63 13.35 -27.88
N LEU A 15 -16.88 13.46 -27.42
CA LEU A 15 -17.20 13.86 -26.04
C LEU A 15 -16.77 12.80 -25.02
N ALA A 16 -16.98 11.51 -25.32
CA ALA A 16 -16.57 10.43 -24.44
C ALA A 16 -15.03 10.33 -24.27
N HIS A 17 -14.25 10.66 -25.30
CA HIS A 17 -12.78 10.65 -25.23
C HIS A 17 -12.22 11.86 -24.47
N ALA A 18 -12.80 13.06 -24.67
CA ALA A 18 -12.37 14.26 -23.96
C ALA A 18 -12.57 14.13 -22.44
N ASP A 19 -13.64 13.45 -22.03
CA ASP A 19 -13.96 13.16 -20.63
C ASP A 19 -12.97 12.17 -20.00
N GLN A 20 -12.66 11.08 -20.70
CA GLN A 20 -11.67 10.10 -20.26
C GLN A 20 -10.29 10.71 -20.03
N ARG A 21 -9.83 11.57 -20.95
CA ARG A 21 -8.54 12.25 -20.78
C ARG A 21 -8.50 13.13 -19.54
N GLN A 22 -9.58 13.85 -19.27
CA GLN A 22 -9.67 14.69 -18.06
C GLN A 22 -9.67 13.84 -16.79
N ILE A 23 -10.39 12.72 -16.77
CA ILE A 23 -10.38 11.76 -15.65
C ILE A 23 -8.98 11.18 -15.43
N ILE A 24 -8.27 10.80 -16.49
CA ILE A 24 -6.89 10.29 -16.40
C ILE A 24 -5.96 11.36 -15.85
N GLN A 25 -6.02 12.59 -16.39
CA GLN A 25 -5.20 13.71 -15.94
C GLN A 25 -5.41 14.00 -14.45
N ASP A 26 -6.67 14.09 -14.02
CA ASP A 26 -7.02 14.30 -12.62
C ASP A 26 -6.54 13.13 -11.74
N THR A 27 -6.72 11.88 -12.17
CA THR A 27 -6.25 10.71 -11.42
C THR A 27 -4.73 10.70 -11.29
N VAL A 28 -3.99 10.97 -12.36
CA VAL A 28 -2.52 11.01 -12.30
C VAL A 28 -2.05 12.14 -11.37
N GLN A 29 -2.54 13.36 -11.56
CA GLN A 29 -2.04 14.56 -10.87
C GLN A 29 -2.49 14.67 -9.42
N ASN A 30 -3.69 14.19 -9.10
CA ASN A 30 -4.31 14.41 -7.80
C ASN A 30 -4.58 13.11 -7.02
N HIS A 31 -4.42 11.95 -7.64
CA HIS A 31 -4.47 10.66 -6.94
C HIS A 31 -3.12 9.98 -6.81
N ILE A 32 -2.44 9.73 -7.94
CA ILE A 32 -1.25 8.86 -8.00
C ILE A 32 0.01 9.60 -7.56
N LEU A 33 0.40 10.67 -8.27
CA LEU A 33 1.69 11.33 -8.05
C LEU A 33 1.84 11.89 -6.61
N PRO A 34 0.86 12.60 -6.03
CA PRO A 34 1.02 13.13 -4.68
C PRO A 34 1.16 12.06 -3.60
N ARG A 35 0.60 10.86 -3.81
CA ARG A 35 0.69 9.76 -2.83
C ARG A 35 2.02 9.02 -2.89
N TYR A 36 2.59 8.88 -4.09
CA TYR A 36 3.95 8.35 -4.21
C TYR A 36 5.00 9.35 -3.70
N GLU A 37 4.78 10.65 -3.90
CA GLU A 37 5.64 11.68 -3.30
C GLU A 37 5.57 11.63 -1.77
N ALA A 38 4.36 11.57 -1.18
CA ALA A 38 4.21 11.41 0.27
C ALA A 38 4.93 10.15 0.79
N LEU A 39 4.77 9.01 0.10
CA LEU A 39 5.47 7.78 0.46
C LEU A 39 7.00 7.94 0.41
N LYS A 40 7.54 8.61 -0.61
CA LYS A 40 8.97 8.92 -0.74
C LYS A 40 9.46 9.81 0.40
N GLU A 41 8.72 10.87 0.72
CA GLU A 41 9.04 11.77 1.84
C GLU A 41 9.05 11.03 3.19
N THR A 42 7.99 10.29 3.50
CA THR A 42 7.83 9.65 4.82
C THR A 42 8.73 8.44 5.01
N THR A 43 9.04 7.69 3.95
CA THR A 43 10.05 6.61 4.02
C THR A 43 11.47 7.15 4.14
N THR A 44 11.78 8.29 3.50
CA THR A 44 13.05 9.01 3.72
C THR A 44 13.18 9.45 5.19
N ALA A 45 12.11 10.04 5.76
CA ALA A 45 12.08 10.42 7.17
C ALA A 45 12.21 9.22 8.12
N LEU A 46 11.63 8.06 7.78
CA LEU A 46 11.83 6.79 8.51
C LEU A 46 13.30 6.37 8.50
N SER A 47 13.95 6.40 7.34
CA SER A 47 15.38 6.07 7.21
C SER A 47 16.25 7.01 8.05
N GLU A 48 16.06 8.32 7.94
CA GLU A 48 16.79 9.32 8.73
C GLU A 48 16.57 9.14 10.23
N THR A 49 15.34 8.83 10.65
CA THR A 49 15.01 8.59 12.06
C THR A 49 15.71 7.34 12.59
N ALA A 50 15.71 6.24 11.82
CA ALA A 50 16.39 5.00 12.19
C ALA A 50 17.92 5.18 12.33
N MET A 51 18.53 6.06 11.51
CA MET A 51 19.94 6.41 11.63
C MET A 51 20.28 7.12 12.94
N MET A 52 19.34 7.92 13.46
CA MET A 52 19.53 8.63 14.73
C MET A 52 19.20 7.76 15.95
N ASP A 53 18.14 6.95 15.87
CA ASP A 53 17.69 6.07 16.93
C ASP A 53 17.07 4.80 16.34
N CYS A 54 17.78 3.70 16.50
CA CYS A 54 17.46 2.37 15.99
C CYS A 54 16.87 1.45 17.06
N LEU A 55 16.59 1.96 18.27
CA LEU A 55 16.02 1.12 19.33
C LEU A 55 14.61 0.66 18.93
N PRO A 56 14.27 -0.63 19.02
CA PRO A 56 12.93 -1.13 18.65
C PRO A 56 11.76 -0.42 19.34
N GLU A 57 11.97 0.04 20.58
CA GLU A 57 10.98 0.76 21.41
C GLU A 57 11.04 2.28 21.24
N SER A 58 11.89 2.80 20.35
CA SER A 58 11.98 4.24 20.10
C SER A 58 10.65 4.79 19.59
N GLU A 59 10.04 5.69 20.38
CA GLU A 59 8.80 6.36 20.01
C GLU A 59 8.92 7.16 18.71
N PRO A 60 9.99 7.97 18.48
CA PRO A 60 10.21 8.61 17.19
C PRO A 60 10.29 7.64 16.01
N LEU A 61 11.04 6.53 16.16
CA LEU A 61 11.18 5.54 15.09
C LEU A 61 9.85 4.85 14.78
N ARG A 62 9.12 4.44 15.82
CA ARG A 62 7.79 3.84 15.66
C ARG A 62 6.81 4.82 15.04
N ALA A 63 6.85 6.11 15.39
CA ALA A 63 6.01 7.13 14.77
C ALA A 63 6.30 7.27 13.27
N ALA A 64 7.58 7.41 12.90
CA ALA A 64 7.99 7.52 11.49
C ALA A 64 7.62 6.25 10.70
N TYR A 65 7.76 5.06 11.30
CA TYR A 65 7.33 3.80 10.70
C TYR A 65 5.81 3.79 10.44
N ASN A 66 5.02 4.25 11.40
CA ASN A 66 3.57 4.28 11.27
C ASN A 66 3.10 5.26 10.19
N GLU A 67 3.78 6.40 10.05
CA GLU A 67 3.49 7.40 9.02
C GLU A 67 3.84 6.89 7.63
N ALA A 68 5.07 6.38 7.44
CA ALA A 68 5.49 5.77 6.18
C ALA A 68 4.60 4.59 5.75
N PHE A 69 4.14 3.79 6.71
CA PHE A 69 3.26 2.67 6.42
C PHE A 69 1.82 3.14 6.09
N ASP A 70 1.35 4.28 6.59
CA ASP A 70 0.08 4.87 6.14
C ASP A 70 0.17 5.23 4.65
N ASP A 71 1.23 5.92 4.23
CA ASP A 71 1.40 6.31 2.82
C ASP A 71 1.59 5.11 1.89
N TRP A 72 2.25 4.06 2.38
CA TRP A 72 2.33 2.82 1.62
C TRP A 72 0.94 2.21 1.40
N ILE A 73 0.12 2.15 2.44
CA ILE A 73 -1.25 1.63 2.31
C ILE A 73 -2.05 2.48 1.33
N ALA A 74 -1.84 3.80 1.30
CA ALA A 74 -2.48 4.72 0.38
C ALA A 74 -2.12 4.46 -1.10
N VAL A 75 -0.96 3.87 -1.41
CA VAL A 75 -0.62 3.47 -2.80
C VAL A 75 -0.74 1.97 -3.07
N SER A 76 -0.99 1.16 -2.05
CA SER A 76 -0.90 -0.31 -2.12
C SER A 76 -1.88 -1.00 -3.11
N HIS A 77 -2.90 -0.28 -3.60
CA HIS A 77 -3.82 -0.75 -4.66
C HIS A 77 -3.27 -0.54 -6.08
N LEU A 78 -2.27 0.32 -6.25
CA LEU A 78 -1.63 0.63 -7.54
C LEU A 78 -0.58 -0.45 -7.89
N ARG A 79 -1.06 -1.67 -8.11
CA ARG A 79 -0.25 -2.86 -8.46
C ARG A 79 -0.03 -2.99 -9.96
N PHE A 80 0.54 -1.96 -10.56
CA PHE A 80 0.91 -1.87 -11.96
C PHE A 80 1.99 -0.79 -12.16
N GLY A 81 2.75 -0.92 -13.24
CA GLY A 81 3.79 0.06 -13.56
C GLY A 81 5.00 -0.03 -12.62
N PRO A 82 5.58 1.11 -12.18
CA PRO A 82 6.83 1.15 -11.42
C PRO A 82 6.84 0.34 -10.12
N SER A 83 5.68 0.13 -9.51
CA SER A 83 5.53 -0.67 -8.29
C SER A 83 5.82 -2.16 -8.56
N GLU A 84 5.56 -2.66 -9.76
CA GLU A 84 5.77 -4.07 -10.15
C GLU A 84 7.15 -4.31 -10.78
N THR A 85 7.93 -3.26 -11.05
CA THR A 85 9.32 -3.38 -11.49
C THR A 85 10.13 -4.08 -10.41
N ASP A 86 10.89 -5.12 -10.78
CA ASP A 86 11.78 -5.89 -9.89
C ASP A 86 11.13 -6.31 -8.55
N ASP A 87 9.82 -6.62 -8.57
CA ASP A 87 9.02 -6.99 -7.41
C ASP A 87 9.05 -5.94 -6.26
N ARG A 88 9.35 -4.66 -6.53
CA ARG A 88 9.52 -3.61 -5.49
C ARG A 88 8.33 -3.52 -4.53
N ALA A 89 7.11 -3.54 -5.05
CA ALA A 89 5.91 -3.47 -4.23
C ALA A 89 5.66 -4.74 -3.40
N PHE A 90 6.19 -5.88 -3.84
CA PHE A 90 6.18 -7.11 -3.07
C PHE A 90 7.28 -7.13 -2.00
N ALA A 91 8.45 -6.58 -2.31
CA ALA A 91 9.54 -6.35 -1.36
C ALA A 91 9.12 -5.40 -0.22
N LEU A 92 8.45 -4.29 -0.54
CA LEU A 92 7.90 -3.35 0.46
C LEU A 92 6.84 -3.99 1.35
N ALA A 93 6.09 -4.97 0.84
CA ALA A 93 4.86 -5.43 1.47
C ALA A 93 4.62 -6.94 1.35
N PHE A 94 5.53 -7.74 1.91
CA PHE A 94 5.38 -9.18 2.01
C PHE A 94 4.35 -9.60 3.08
N TRP A 95 3.07 -9.62 2.70
CA TRP A 95 1.98 -10.15 3.51
C TRP A 95 0.85 -10.64 2.61
N PRO A 96 0.13 -11.73 2.95
CA PRO A 96 0.25 -12.54 4.16
C PRO A 96 1.42 -13.53 4.16
N ASP A 97 1.96 -13.82 5.35
CA ASP A 97 3.02 -14.83 5.55
C ASP A 97 2.50 -16.08 6.30
N PRO A 98 1.80 -17.01 5.63
CA PRO A 98 1.28 -18.22 6.27
C PRO A 98 2.36 -19.22 6.66
N ARG A 99 3.58 -19.10 6.12
CA ARG A 99 4.69 -20.04 6.37
C ARG A 99 5.64 -19.55 7.47
N GLY A 100 5.43 -18.33 7.97
CA GLY A 100 6.30 -17.70 8.95
C GLY A 100 7.72 -17.52 8.40
N SER A 101 7.85 -17.19 7.11
CA SER A 101 9.13 -16.91 6.47
C SER A 101 9.80 -15.69 7.09
N THR A 102 9.05 -14.61 7.38
CA THR A 102 9.61 -13.37 7.94
C THR A 102 10.33 -13.58 9.27
N PRO A 103 9.70 -14.12 10.33
CA PRO A 103 10.37 -14.32 11.61
C PRO A 103 11.55 -15.30 11.51
N LYS A 104 11.48 -16.30 10.62
CA LYS A 104 12.59 -17.25 10.41
C LYS A 104 13.79 -16.58 9.74
N THR A 105 13.55 -15.78 8.70
CA THR A 105 14.63 -15.08 7.98
C THR A 105 15.29 -14.04 8.88
N LEU A 106 14.50 -13.21 9.57
CA LEU A 106 15.02 -12.22 10.51
C LEU A 106 15.79 -12.87 11.66
N GLY A 107 15.24 -13.93 12.27
CA GLY A 107 15.93 -14.66 13.33
C GLY A 107 17.28 -15.21 12.90
N ARG A 108 17.42 -15.65 11.64
CA ARG A 108 18.69 -16.12 11.06
C ARG A 108 19.68 -14.98 10.85
N LEU A 109 19.25 -13.85 10.27
CA LEU A 109 20.09 -12.66 10.09
C LEU A 109 20.66 -12.22 11.45
N LEU A 110 19.77 -12.06 12.44
CA LEU A 110 20.11 -11.64 13.79
C LEU A 110 21.04 -12.62 14.52
N SER A 111 20.75 -13.93 14.48
CA SER A 111 21.55 -14.92 15.22
C SER A 111 22.95 -15.11 14.66
N ASN A 112 23.14 -14.84 13.36
CA ASN A 112 24.41 -15.05 12.66
C ASN A 112 25.21 -13.75 12.48
N SER A 113 24.66 -12.59 12.85
CA SER A 113 25.20 -11.28 12.48
C SER A 113 25.56 -11.22 10.99
N ASP A 114 24.64 -11.65 10.13
CA ASP A 114 24.86 -11.83 8.70
C ASP A 114 25.23 -10.49 8.03
N GLU A 115 26.39 -10.41 7.38
CA GLU A 115 26.93 -9.18 6.79
C GLU A 115 25.99 -8.53 5.77
N ALA A 116 25.14 -9.33 5.11
CA ALA A 116 24.13 -8.82 4.18
C ALA A 116 23.08 -7.91 4.85
N GLY A 117 22.97 -7.95 6.18
CA GLY A 117 22.10 -7.06 6.97
C GLY A 117 22.72 -5.72 7.33
N LEU A 118 23.96 -5.42 6.89
CA LEU A 118 24.72 -4.25 7.33
C LEU A 118 24.85 -3.13 6.27
N ASN A 119 24.48 -3.39 5.02
CA ASN A 119 24.50 -2.39 3.95
C ASN A 119 23.31 -2.61 3.01
N VAL A 120 22.79 -1.54 2.41
CA VAL A 120 21.54 -1.56 1.65
C VAL A 120 21.70 -2.30 0.32
N GLU A 121 22.89 -2.21 -0.28
CA GLU A 121 23.21 -2.84 -1.55
C GLU A 121 23.09 -4.38 -1.47
N ASP A 122 23.75 -5.00 -0.49
CA ASP A 122 23.66 -6.44 -0.25
C ASP A 122 22.28 -6.85 0.31
N PHE A 123 21.62 -5.94 1.05
CA PHE A 123 20.30 -6.20 1.59
C PHE A 123 19.24 -6.35 0.50
N SER A 124 19.42 -5.70 -0.65
CA SER A 124 18.51 -5.85 -1.80
C SER A 124 18.42 -7.32 -2.29
N ASP A 125 19.49 -8.10 -2.11
CA ASP A 125 19.57 -9.52 -2.47
C ASP A 125 19.08 -10.46 -1.35
N VAL A 126 18.81 -9.96 -0.15
CA VAL A 126 18.23 -10.80 0.91
C VAL A 126 16.81 -11.21 0.54
N SER A 127 16.35 -12.30 1.15
CA SER A 127 14.98 -12.75 0.95
C SER A 127 13.98 -11.63 1.26
N ILE A 128 13.05 -11.37 0.34
CA ILE A 128 11.92 -10.45 0.51
C ILE A 128 11.20 -10.63 1.85
N ALA A 129 11.20 -11.84 2.43
CA ALA A 129 10.62 -12.07 3.75
C ALA A 129 11.27 -11.26 4.88
N ALA A 130 12.51 -10.80 4.73
CA ALA A 130 13.22 -9.93 5.69
C ALA A 130 13.16 -8.43 5.32
N ARG A 131 12.49 -8.08 4.21
CA ARG A 131 12.43 -6.71 3.69
C ARG A 131 11.05 -6.08 3.91
N GLY A 132 10.99 -4.76 3.75
CA GLY A 132 9.73 -4.03 3.74
C GLY A 132 9.07 -3.81 5.11
N PHE A 133 7.88 -3.20 5.06
CA PHE A 133 7.14 -2.73 6.24
C PHE A 133 6.78 -3.85 7.23
N TYR A 134 6.50 -5.07 6.74
CA TYR A 134 6.15 -6.17 7.64
C TYR A 134 7.38 -6.74 8.35
N ALA A 135 8.53 -6.84 7.68
CA ALA A 135 9.76 -7.24 8.35
C ALA A 135 10.19 -6.21 9.39
N MET A 136 10.09 -4.92 9.06
CA MET A 136 10.28 -3.83 10.03
C MET A 136 9.31 -3.94 11.21
N GLU A 137 8.04 -4.32 10.99
CA GLU A 137 7.11 -4.57 12.11
C GLU A 137 7.62 -5.62 13.08
N PHE A 138 8.19 -6.72 12.57
CA PHE A 138 8.78 -7.75 13.42
C PHE A 138 9.99 -7.22 14.20
N LEU A 139 10.89 -6.48 13.56
CA LEU A 139 12.06 -5.90 14.22
C LEU A 139 11.67 -4.92 15.33
N LEU A 140 10.62 -4.12 15.12
CA LEU A 140 10.20 -3.10 16.08
C LEU A 140 9.26 -3.61 17.18
N TYR A 141 8.40 -4.59 16.90
CA TYR A 141 7.28 -4.97 17.79
C TYR A 141 7.26 -6.43 18.25
N GLU A 142 8.08 -7.33 17.69
CA GLU A 142 8.10 -8.74 18.13
C GLU A 142 9.05 -8.95 19.30
N ASP A 143 8.48 -9.16 20.50
CA ASP A 143 9.25 -9.45 21.73
C ASP A 143 10.26 -10.59 21.55
N ALA A 144 9.91 -11.61 20.76
CA ALA A 144 10.78 -12.77 20.53
C ALA A 144 12.06 -12.45 19.74
N LEU A 145 12.14 -11.30 19.06
CA LEU A 145 13.34 -10.85 18.34
C LEU A 145 14.14 -9.79 19.10
N ARG A 146 13.60 -9.22 20.18
CA ARG A 146 14.19 -8.08 20.91
C ARG A 146 15.61 -8.38 21.42
N ASP A 147 15.84 -9.60 21.89
CA ASP A 147 17.11 -10.02 22.51
C ASP A 147 17.91 -11.02 21.64
N VAL A 148 17.53 -11.20 20.37
CA VAL A 148 18.22 -12.13 19.46
C VAL A 148 19.43 -11.42 18.85
N GLY A 149 20.59 -12.09 18.87
CA GLY A 149 21.82 -11.57 18.29
C GLY A 149 22.47 -10.44 19.10
N GLU A 150 23.46 -9.79 18.49
CA GLU A 150 24.15 -8.64 19.07
C GLU A 150 23.31 -7.36 18.94
N GLU A 151 23.38 -6.49 19.94
CA GLU A 151 22.61 -5.23 19.96
C GLU A 151 23.01 -4.29 18.82
N ASP A 152 24.31 -4.14 18.58
CA ASP A 152 24.84 -3.34 17.49
C ASP A 152 24.37 -3.87 16.12
N TYR A 153 24.36 -5.19 15.92
CA TYR A 153 23.85 -5.79 14.70
C TYR A 153 22.34 -5.56 14.52
N ARG A 154 21.54 -5.72 15.58
CA ARG A 154 20.09 -5.42 15.52
C ARG A 154 19.83 -3.97 15.09
N CYS A 155 20.57 -3.04 15.70
CA CYS A 155 20.50 -1.63 15.35
C CYS A 155 20.82 -1.40 13.87
N SER A 156 21.94 -1.95 13.39
CA SER A 156 22.34 -1.86 11.98
C SER A 156 21.30 -2.48 11.05
N LEU A 157 20.71 -3.62 11.41
CA LEU A 157 19.68 -4.25 10.59
C LEU A 157 18.40 -3.39 10.47
N ILE A 158 17.98 -2.74 11.56
CA ILE A 158 16.85 -1.79 11.54
C ILE A 158 17.16 -0.61 10.62
N GLN A 159 18.37 -0.05 10.75
CA GLN A 159 18.86 1.03 9.90
C GLN A 159 18.88 0.65 8.42
N THR A 160 19.45 -0.51 8.09
CA THR A 160 19.50 -1.03 6.72
C THR A 160 18.11 -1.33 6.17
N ALA A 161 17.21 -1.93 6.96
CA ALA A 161 15.84 -2.19 6.53
C ALA A 161 15.04 -0.89 6.28
N ALA A 162 15.25 0.16 7.08
CA ALA A 162 14.63 1.46 6.86
C ALA A 162 15.15 2.13 5.57
N ALA A 163 16.46 2.04 5.32
CA ALA A 163 17.08 2.53 4.10
C ALA A 163 16.56 1.79 2.85
N ASP A 164 16.43 0.46 2.90
CA ASP A 164 15.89 -0.36 1.81
C ASP A 164 14.43 -0.02 1.46
N ILE A 165 13.61 0.25 2.49
CA ILE A 165 12.23 0.74 2.31
C ILE A 165 12.24 2.09 1.57
N ALA A 166 13.08 3.02 2.01
CA ALA A 166 13.19 4.35 1.40
C ALA A 166 13.70 4.27 -0.04
N GLU A 167 14.74 3.49 -0.32
CA GLU A 167 15.28 3.31 -1.67
C GLU A 167 14.24 2.72 -2.62
N SER A 168 13.51 1.69 -2.17
CA SER A 168 12.45 1.06 -2.96
C SER A 168 11.29 2.03 -3.23
N ALA A 169 10.86 2.80 -2.23
CA ALA A 169 9.80 3.80 -2.38
C ALA A 169 10.20 4.94 -3.32
N ASN A 170 11.42 5.45 -3.18
CA ASN A 170 11.97 6.52 -4.01
C ASN A 170 12.07 6.07 -5.47
N ALA A 171 12.58 4.86 -5.72
CA ALA A 171 12.65 4.31 -7.07
C ALA A 171 11.27 4.18 -7.74
N ILE A 172 10.23 3.81 -6.99
CA ILE A 172 8.85 3.76 -7.50
C ILE A 172 8.35 5.18 -7.84
N ALA A 173 8.54 6.13 -6.93
CA ALA A 173 8.07 7.50 -7.09
C ALA A 173 8.76 8.21 -8.27
N ASP A 174 10.09 8.07 -8.37
CA ASP A 174 10.89 8.67 -9.44
C ASP A 174 10.48 8.11 -10.81
N ASP A 175 10.30 6.80 -10.94
CA ASP A 175 9.84 6.17 -12.20
C ASP A 175 8.41 6.61 -12.58
N TRP A 176 7.55 6.90 -11.60
CA TRP A 176 6.23 7.49 -11.84
C TRP A 176 6.31 8.91 -12.39
N GLU A 177 7.15 9.75 -11.78
CA GLU A 177 7.32 11.16 -12.15
C GLU A 177 8.01 11.31 -13.51
N VAL A 178 9.10 10.57 -13.74
CA VAL A 178 9.96 10.74 -14.92
C VAL A 178 9.30 10.21 -16.19
N ASP A 179 8.76 8.99 -16.16
CA ASP A 179 8.36 8.29 -17.38
C ASP A 179 6.93 7.72 -17.33
N PHE A 180 6.55 7.04 -16.25
CA PHE A 180 5.36 6.19 -16.30
C PHE A 180 4.04 6.98 -16.33
N SER A 181 3.98 8.15 -15.69
CA SER A 181 2.81 9.03 -15.75
C SER A 181 2.44 9.42 -17.20
N GLU A 182 3.44 9.70 -18.04
CA GLU A 182 3.22 10.05 -19.46
C GLU A 182 2.62 8.87 -20.25
N THR A 183 2.92 7.63 -19.86
CA THR A 183 2.32 6.44 -20.51
C THR A 183 0.81 6.36 -20.32
N LEU A 184 0.29 6.96 -19.23
CA LEU A 184 -1.14 7.09 -18.96
C LEU A 184 -1.72 8.34 -19.66
N LEU A 185 -0.99 9.46 -19.64
CA LEU A 185 -1.46 10.75 -20.17
C LEU A 185 -1.48 10.79 -21.71
N SER A 186 -0.56 10.10 -22.36
CA SER A 186 -0.39 10.05 -23.82
C SER A 186 -0.20 8.61 -24.31
N PRO A 187 -1.23 7.75 -24.21
CA PRO A 187 -1.12 6.33 -24.50
C PRO A 187 -0.75 6.08 -25.98
N SER A 188 0.41 5.47 -26.20
CA SER A 188 0.95 5.15 -27.54
C SER A 188 1.75 3.83 -27.57
N GLY A 189 1.76 3.09 -26.46
CA GLY A 189 2.68 1.97 -26.20
C GLY A 189 2.03 0.88 -25.38
N LEU A 190 2.35 0.82 -24.08
CA LEU A 190 1.78 -0.13 -23.12
C LEU A 190 0.24 -0.09 -23.15
N PHE A 191 -0.33 1.12 -23.09
CA PHE A 191 -1.73 1.39 -23.36
C PHE A 191 -1.87 1.95 -24.78
N LYS A 192 -2.88 1.46 -25.51
CA LYS A 192 -3.15 1.88 -26.90
C LYS A 192 -4.03 3.11 -27.01
N ASN A 193 -4.81 3.40 -25.97
CA ASN A 193 -5.75 4.52 -25.93
C ASN A 193 -6.19 4.79 -24.48
N ASP A 194 -6.87 5.92 -24.28
CA ASP A 194 -7.38 6.39 -22.99
C ASP A 194 -8.33 5.36 -22.33
N GLN A 195 -9.08 4.58 -23.12
CA GLN A 195 -9.97 3.55 -22.57
C GLN A 195 -9.21 2.40 -21.89
N GLU A 196 -8.06 1.98 -22.43
CA GLU A 196 -7.22 0.95 -21.77
C GLU A 196 -6.61 1.46 -20.46
N VAL A 197 -6.23 2.75 -20.40
CA VAL A 197 -5.76 3.38 -19.16
C VAL A 197 -6.88 3.38 -18.11
N ILE A 198 -8.09 3.81 -18.49
CA ILE A 198 -9.25 3.80 -17.59
C ILE A 198 -9.56 2.37 -17.10
N GLN A 199 -9.46 1.36 -17.97
CA GLN A 199 -9.65 -0.04 -17.57
C GLN A 199 -8.62 -0.50 -16.53
N GLU A 200 -7.35 -0.11 -16.68
CA GLU A 200 -6.30 -0.42 -15.72
C GLU A 200 -6.55 0.25 -14.37
N LEU A 201 -6.97 1.52 -14.36
CA LEU A 201 -7.33 2.25 -13.14
C LEU A 201 -8.55 1.63 -12.43
N PHE A 202 -9.58 1.22 -13.18
CA PHE A 202 -10.72 0.48 -12.64
C PHE A 202 -10.32 -0.91 -12.10
N LYS A 203 -9.35 -1.57 -12.73
CA LYS A 203 -8.77 -2.83 -12.24
C LYS A 203 -8.10 -2.60 -10.89
N ALA A 204 -7.24 -1.58 -10.76
CA ALA A 204 -6.59 -1.21 -9.51
C ALA A 204 -7.61 -0.91 -8.39
N LEU A 205 -8.66 -0.14 -8.70
CA LEU A 205 -9.77 0.14 -7.78
C LEU A 205 -10.46 -1.15 -7.30
N THR A 206 -10.86 -2.00 -8.25
CA THR A 206 -11.64 -3.21 -7.96
C THR A 206 -10.82 -4.21 -7.15
N LEU A 207 -9.56 -4.45 -7.55
CA LEU A 207 -8.66 -5.34 -6.83
C LEU A 207 -8.29 -4.78 -5.45
N GLY A 208 -8.18 -3.46 -5.30
CA GLY A 208 -7.97 -2.83 -3.99
C GLY A 208 -9.12 -3.08 -3.02
N PHE A 209 -10.37 -2.94 -3.48
CA PHE A 209 -11.53 -3.29 -2.65
C PHE A 209 -11.59 -4.77 -2.33
N GLN A 210 -11.33 -5.63 -3.33
CA GLN A 210 -11.30 -7.07 -3.13
C GLN A 210 -10.24 -7.45 -2.09
N PHE A 211 -9.01 -6.94 -2.21
CA PHE A 211 -7.93 -7.20 -1.26
C PHE A 211 -8.29 -6.72 0.15
N THR A 212 -8.89 -5.54 0.28
CA THR A 212 -9.32 -5.01 1.58
C THR A 212 -10.41 -5.89 2.20
N SER A 213 -11.41 -6.28 1.41
CA SER A 213 -12.52 -7.12 1.89
C SER A 213 -12.07 -8.55 2.23
N GLU A 214 -11.35 -9.21 1.33
CA GLU A 214 -10.98 -10.62 1.48
C GLU A 214 -9.76 -10.80 2.39
N SER A 215 -8.73 -9.96 2.23
CA SER A 215 -7.48 -10.10 2.96
C SER A 215 -7.53 -9.36 4.30
N ARG A 216 -7.70 -8.03 4.30
CA ARG A 216 -7.58 -7.21 5.53
C ARG A 216 -8.74 -7.45 6.49
N ILE A 217 -9.94 -7.71 5.99
CA ILE A 217 -11.13 -7.99 6.80
C ILE A 217 -11.40 -9.50 6.90
N GLY A 218 -11.47 -10.19 5.76
CA GLY A 218 -11.89 -11.59 5.69
C GLY A 218 -10.94 -12.55 6.41
N ARG A 219 -9.62 -12.40 6.26
CA ARG A 219 -8.64 -13.31 6.90
C ARG A 219 -8.68 -13.28 8.44
N PRO A 220 -8.72 -12.11 9.12
CA PRO A 220 -8.83 -12.08 10.58
C PRO A 220 -10.22 -12.42 11.09
N LEU A 221 -11.30 -12.12 10.35
CA LEU A 221 -12.63 -12.58 10.73
C LEU A 221 -12.78 -14.09 10.60
N ALA A 222 -12.18 -14.69 9.57
CA ALA A 222 -12.25 -16.12 9.29
C ALA A 222 -13.69 -16.66 9.40
N ASP A 223 -13.98 -17.45 10.44
CA ASP A 223 -15.32 -17.81 10.86
C ASP A 223 -15.76 -16.80 11.94
N LEU A 224 -16.95 -16.20 11.79
CA LEU A 224 -17.48 -15.20 12.72
C LEU A 224 -17.54 -15.71 14.17
N ASP A 225 -17.74 -17.02 14.37
CA ASP A 225 -17.76 -17.65 15.69
C ASP A 225 -16.34 -17.95 16.22
N ARG A 226 -15.33 -17.97 15.33
CA ARG A 226 -13.94 -18.32 15.62
C ARG A 226 -12.95 -17.40 14.89
N PRO A 227 -12.90 -16.10 15.24
CA PRO A 227 -12.01 -15.14 14.61
C PRO A 227 -10.53 -15.49 14.83
N ARG A 228 -9.69 -15.03 13.92
CA ARG A 228 -8.23 -15.25 13.89
C ARG A 228 -7.50 -13.90 13.93
N PRO A 229 -7.53 -13.15 15.05
CA PRO A 229 -7.01 -11.78 15.11
C PRO A 229 -5.53 -11.65 14.71
N ARG A 230 -4.68 -12.64 15.02
CA ARG A 230 -3.26 -12.68 14.59
C ARG A 230 -3.05 -12.88 13.08
N ARG A 231 -4.12 -13.03 12.30
CA ARG A 231 -4.07 -13.00 10.82
C ARG A 231 -4.36 -11.62 10.26
N ALA A 232 -4.71 -10.64 11.09
CA ALA A 232 -4.89 -9.28 10.64
C ALA A 232 -3.56 -8.70 10.16
N GLU A 233 -3.64 -7.81 9.17
CA GLU A 233 -2.48 -7.11 8.65
C GLU A 233 -1.87 -6.23 9.74
N ALA A 234 -0.57 -6.32 9.95
CA ALA A 234 0.15 -5.50 10.92
C ALA A 234 -0.47 -5.47 12.34
N TRP A 235 -0.86 -6.64 12.87
CA TRP A 235 -1.52 -6.74 14.17
C TRP A 235 -0.58 -6.49 15.36
N ARG A 236 0.75 -6.62 15.18
CA ARG A 236 1.73 -6.45 16.27
C ARG A 236 1.87 -4.99 16.65
N SER A 237 1.86 -4.13 15.63
CA SER A 237 1.84 -2.67 15.76
C SER A 237 0.44 -2.11 16.03
N GLY A 238 -0.61 -2.96 16.08
CA GLY A 238 -1.99 -2.52 16.28
C GLY A 238 -2.60 -1.77 15.09
N ARG A 239 -1.97 -1.81 13.91
CA ARG A 239 -2.34 -1.01 12.74
C ARG A 239 -3.48 -1.58 11.90
N SER A 240 -3.96 -2.79 12.19
CA SER A 240 -4.92 -3.48 11.32
C SER A 240 -6.16 -2.65 10.93
N SER A 241 -6.76 -1.94 11.89
CA SER A 241 -7.90 -1.05 11.62
C SER A 241 -7.48 0.19 10.83
N ARG A 242 -6.36 0.81 11.21
CA ARG A 242 -5.81 1.99 10.52
C ARG A 242 -5.53 1.70 9.04
N ASN A 243 -4.94 0.55 8.73
CA ASN A 243 -4.68 0.14 7.35
C ASN A 243 -5.98 -0.04 6.54
N ILE A 244 -7.04 -0.55 7.16
CA ILE A 244 -8.36 -0.65 6.51
C ILE A 244 -8.92 0.74 6.22
N GLU A 245 -8.84 1.67 7.19
CA GLU A 245 -9.31 3.05 7.04
C GLU A 245 -8.59 3.78 5.91
N VAL A 246 -7.26 3.76 5.89
CA VAL A 246 -6.44 4.41 4.85
C VAL A 246 -6.72 3.81 3.47
N SER A 247 -6.85 2.48 3.39
CA SER A 247 -7.16 1.81 2.12
C SER A 247 -8.56 2.18 1.61
N ILE A 248 -9.59 2.18 2.47
CA ILE A 248 -10.95 2.55 2.06
C ILE A 248 -11.01 4.02 1.64
N ALA A 249 -10.41 4.93 2.42
CA ALA A 249 -10.38 6.35 2.11
C ALA A 249 -9.72 6.60 0.74
N THR A 250 -8.61 5.91 0.46
CA THR A 250 -7.91 6.08 -0.81
C THR A 250 -8.67 5.49 -1.99
N LEU A 251 -9.27 4.31 -1.83
CA LEU A 251 -10.10 3.71 -2.88
C LEU A 251 -11.38 4.52 -3.14
N ALA A 252 -11.92 5.19 -2.12
CA ALA A 252 -13.05 6.12 -2.29
C ALA A 252 -12.65 7.31 -3.17
N ASP A 253 -11.53 7.96 -2.89
CA ASP A 253 -10.99 9.05 -3.72
C ASP A 253 -10.78 8.59 -5.17
N LEU A 254 -10.20 7.41 -5.41
CA LEU A 254 -10.07 6.88 -6.78
C LEU A 254 -11.43 6.65 -7.45
N ALA A 255 -12.41 6.08 -6.73
CA ALA A 255 -13.75 5.85 -7.27
C ALA A 255 -14.46 7.14 -7.65
N GLU A 256 -14.32 8.21 -6.85
CA GLU A 256 -14.89 9.52 -7.14
C GLU A 256 -14.31 10.11 -8.41
N ARG A 257 -12.98 10.05 -8.58
CA ARG A 257 -12.29 10.55 -9.78
C ARG A 257 -12.69 9.79 -11.04
N LEU A 258 -12.70 8.45 -10.98
CA LEU A 258 -13.08 7.59 -12.10
C LEU A 258 -14.57 7.68 -12.48
N SER A 259 -15.39 8.33 -11.66
CA SER A 259 -16.82 8.54 -11.92
C SER A 259 -17.20 10.02 -11.99
N ALA A 260 -16.23 10.90 -12.26
CA ALA A 260 -16.45 12.34 -12.33
C ALA A 260 -17.53 12.74 -13.37
N ASP A 261 -17.64 11.98 -14.45
CA ASP A 261 -18.65 12.14 -15.52
C ASP A 261 -20.03 11.56 -15.17
N ARG A 262 -20.11 10.74 -14.12
CA ARG A 262 -21.30 9.99 -13.71
C ARG A 262 -21.99 10.62 -12.50
N THR A 263 -22.63 11.75 -12.74
CA THR A 263 -23.43 12.47 -11.74
C THR A 263 -24.55 11.62 -11.10
N ASP A 264 -25.02 10.57 -11.78
CA ASP A 264 -26.00 9.61 -11.23
C ASP A 264 -25.39 8.61 -10.24
N LEU A 265 -24.07 8.36 -10.31
CA LEU A 265 -23.36 7.43 -9.45
C LEU A 265 -22.74 8.09 -8.22
N GLN A 266 -22.33 9.36 -8.31
CA GLN A 266 -21.67 10.05 -7.21
C GLN A 266 -22.46 10.03 -5.89
N PRO A 267 -23.79 10.29 -5.84
CA PRO A 267 -24.54 10.21 -4.59
C PRO A 267 -24.56 8.80 -4.00
N ARG A 268 -24.54 7.77 -4.85
CA ARG A 268 -24.54 6.36 -4.42
C ARG A 268 -23.19 5.95 -3.87
N LEU A 269 -22.10 6.41 -4.48
CA LEU A 269 -20.75 6.18 -3.97
C LEU A 269 -20.58 6.88 -2.61
N ALA A 270 -20.94 8.15 -2.50
CA ALA A 270 -20.89 8.91 -1.26
C ALA A 270 -21.69 8.25 -0.13
N ASP A 271 -22.91 7.77 -0.40
CA ASP A 271 -23.73 7.04 0.59
C ASP A 271 -23.06 5.74 1.04
N ARG A 272 -22.51 4.96 0.10
CA ARG A 272 -21.84 3.68 0.41
C ARG A 272 -20.57 3.89 1.21
N PHE A 273 -19.71 4.83 0.83
CA PHE A 273 -18.50 5.16 1.60
C PHE A 273 -18.83 5.75 2.97
N GLY A 274 -19.83 6.63 3.05
CA GLY A 274 -20.33 7.16 4.32
C GLY A 274 -20.87 6.06 5.25
N HIS A 275 -21.48 5.01 4.70
CA HIS A 275 -21.89 3.85 5.49
C HIS A 275 -20.68 3.03 5.97
N CYS A 276 -19.66 2.80 5.12
CA CYS A 276 -18.42 2.13 5.52
C CYS A 276 -17.72 2.88 6.66
N TRP A 277 -17.59 4.20 6.56
CA TRP A 277 -16.95 5.02 7.60
C TRP A 277 -17.66 4.92 8.94
N LYS A 278 -19.00 4.98 8.94
CA LYS A 278 -19.83 4.78 10.15
C LYS A 278 -19.66 3.40 10.80
N LEU A 279 -19.23 2.38 10.03
CA LEU A 279 -18.92 1.06 10.58
C LEU A 279 -17.51 1.01 11.17
N CYS A 280 -16.53 1.69 10.57
CA CYS A 280 -15.17 1.83 11.10
C CYS A 280 -15.15 2.59 12.43
N ASP A 281 -15.95 3.67 12.56
CA ASP A 281 -16.06 4.48 13.78
C ASP A 281 -16.75 3.78 14.96
N ARG A 282 -17.26 2.55 14.79
CA ARG A 282 -17.89 1.84 15.90
C ARG A 282 -16.82 1.36 16.88
N PRO A 283 -16.90 1.71 18.17
CA PRO A 283 -16.01 1.12 19.16
C PRO A 283 -16.16 -0.39 19.11
N ALA A 284 -15.03 -1.10 19.07
CA ALA A 284 -15.03 -2.55 19.16
C ALA A 284 -15.89 -2.97 20.36
N PRO A 285 -16.79 -3.95 20.23
CA PRO A 285 -17.56 -4.40 21.37
C PRO A 285 -16.57 -4.81 22.46
N LEU A 286 -16.66 -4.15 23.62
CA LEU A 286 -15.94 -4.50 24.83
C LEU A 286 -16.31 -5.93 25.21
N LYS A 287 -15.60 -6.92 24.65
CA LYS A 287 -15.63 -8.28 25.19
C LYS A 287 -14.76 -8.26 26.44
N GLN A 288 -15.40 -8.02 27.58
CA GLN A 288 -14.92 -8.46 28.87
C GLN A 288 -14.62 -9.97 28.81
N SER A 289 -13.42 -10.32 29.28
CA SER A 289 -12.89 -11.66 29.62
C SER A 289 -12.51 -12.62 28.47
N SER A 290 -11.22 -12.96 28.40
CA SER A 290 -10.71 -14.17 29.07
C SER A 290 -9.18 -14.16 29.06
N SER A 291 -8.59 -13.54 30.09
CA SER A 291 -7.37 -14.06 30.68
C SER A 291 -7.69 -15.45 31.20
N ASP A 292 -7.48 -16.49 30.39
CA ASP A 292 -7.30 -17.88 30.80
C ASP A 292 -7.24 -18.77 29.54
N ASN A 293 -6.04 -18.87 28.95
CA ASN A 293 -5.46 -20.12 28.44
C ASN A 293 -4.15 -19.81 27.71
N ALA A 294 -3.12 -19.56 28.51
CA ALA A 294 -1.74 -19.81 28.12
C ALA A 294 -1.24 -21.01 28.95
N ARG A 295 -1.27 -22.19 28.35
CA ARG A 295 -0.32 -23.28 28.55
C ARG A 295 -0.07 -23.94 27.21
#